data_AF-A0A817W4M6-F1
#
_entry.id   AF-A0A817W4M6-F1
#
_cell.length_a   1.000
_cell.length_b   1.000
_cell.length_c   1.000
_cell.angle_alpha   90.00
_cell.angle_beta   90.00
_cell.angle_gamma   90.00
#
_symmetry.space_group_name_H-M   'P 1'
#
loop_
_entity.id
_entity.type
_entity.pdbx_description
1 polymer ?
#
loop_
_entity_poly.entity_id
_entity_poly.type
_entity_poly.pdbx_seq_one_letter_code
_entity_poly.pdbx_strand_id
1 'polypeptide(L)'
;MSIDVVSPINFIALEDLSVIYEILIFIHGLFMLQRYFTERTVVMKLPWIFYQLAIVIFALIITRSDSAALGSLDGIKIDKQQSQRNGIDPNGKASIHRPNNPNTLARAAAATPSNITYRFYGHSGGYALTGTTKVYVVYYGTWSSTQINIISVLISNLGNSSWFNIEKTYYSQLTDTSPKVSVSGSLVLGGSWTLSSSAFGTALTGNTIPSAFAYYVSVGALPNDKGGIYLWLSSPEISESSTVVGGSFLTDYCGYHYRFSVGNTFYVYGFIGNPKKYIGRGCDPYTINPSISPNGDLGVDAMASVISHEVVEAMSNPFSNAWGDSNGNENADKCAWDFGTYYAAPNKGKYNIYIGGKYYLIQRNWNAKTQACAQSA
;
A
#
# COMPACT_ATOMS: atom_id res chain seq x y z
N MET A 1 12.00 -39.51 -23.07
CA MET A 1 12.23 -38.69 -24.27
C MET A 1 10.90 -38.54 -24.99
N SER A 2 10.20 -37.47 -24.69
CA SER A 2 9.08 -36.95 -25.49
C SER A 2 8.95 -35.48 -25.09
N ILE A 3 9.09 -34.64 -26.10
CA ILE A 3 9.40 -33.21 -26.05
C ILE A 3 8.11 -32.39 -25.93
N ASP A 4 8.26 -31.26 -25.24
CA ASP A 4 7.26 -30.22 -24.99
C ASP A 4 6.55 -29.71 -26.25
N VAL A 5 5.23 -29.47 -26.12
CA VAL A 5 4.44 -28.68 -27.08
C VAL A 5 4.29 -27.26 -26.52
N VAL A 6 4.91 -26.31 -27.22
CA VAL A 6 4.88 -24.87 -26.97
C VAL A 6 3.48 -24.30 -27.24
N SER A 7 3.02 -23.40 -26.36
CA SER A 7 1.78 -22.62 -26.48
C SER A 7 1.80 -21.67 -27.70
N PRO A 8 0.64 -21.37 -28.31
CA PRO A 8 0.60 -20.51 -29.49
C PRO A 8 0.96 -19.05 -29.15
N ILE A 9 1.81 -18.46 -30.00
CA ILE A 9 2.08 -17.04 -30.08
C ILE A 9 0.78 -16.34 -30.49
N ASN A 10 0.34 -15.34 -29.73
CA ASN A 10 -0.78 -14.48 -30.10
C ASN A 10 -0.46 -13.76 -31.42
N PHE A 11 -1.13 -14.17 -32.50
CA PHE A 11 -1.20 -13.39 -33.73
C PHE A 11 -1.96 -12.09 -33.43
N ILE A 12 -1.33 -10.95 -33.68
CA ILE A 12 -2.02 -9.67 -33.82
C ILE A 12 -2.99 -9.83 -35.00
N ALA A 13 -4.27 -9.53 -34.78
CA ALA A 13 -5.30 -9.66 -35.80
C ALA A 13 -4.95 -8.80 -37.02
N LEU A 14 -5.06 -9.38 -38.22
CA LEU A 14 -4.77 -8.73 -39.50
C LEU A 14 -5.63 -7.49 -39.80
N GLU A 15 -6.67 -7.23 -39.00
CA GLU A 15 -7.52 -6.04 -39.11
C GLU A 15 -6.88 -4.77 -38.52
N ASP A 16 -5.90 -4.88 -37.61
CA ASP A 16 -5.22 -3.71 -37.01
C ASP A 16 -4.15 -3.09 -37.93
N LEU A 17 -3.64 -3.84 -38.91
CA LEU A 17 -2.62 -3.36 -39.84
C LEU A 17 -3.18 -2.44 -40.93
N SER A 18 -4.45 -2.60 -41.33
CA SER A 18 -5.09 -1.73 -42.32
C SER A 18 -5.32 -0.33 -41.78
N VAL A 19 -5.71 -0.21 -40.52
CA VAL A 19 -5.94 1.07 -39.83
C VAL A 19 -4.63 1.85 -39.69
N ILE A 20 -3.53 1.17 -39.34
CA ILE A 20 -2.19 1.78 -39.29
C ILE A 20 -1.75 2.27 -40.67
N TYR A 21 -2.04 1.49 -41.73
CA TYR A 21 -1.68 1.86 -43.09
C TYR A 21 -2.46 3.10 -43.59
N GLU A 22 -3.75 3.19 -43.29
CA GLU A 22 -4.55 4.37 -43.63
C GLU A 22 -4.14 5.62 -42.84
N ILE A 23 -3.78 5.47 -41.56
CA ILE A 23 -3.24 6.57 -40.74
C ILE A 23 -1.91 7.08 -41.32
N LEU A 24 -1.02 6.17 -41.74
CA LEU A 24 0.25 6.55 -42.35
C LEU A 24 0.07 7.26 -43.69
N ILE A 25 -0.88 6.82 -44.53
CA ILE A 25 -1.23 7.50 -45.78
C ILE A 25 -1.78 8.91 -45.50
N PHE A 26 -2.63 9.06 -44.48
CA PHE A 26 -3.20 10.35 -44.12
C PHE A 26 -2.13 11.34 -43.59
N ILE A 27 -1.22 10.87 -42.73
CA ILE A 27 -0.09 11.67 -42.23
C ILE A 27 0.85 12.05 -43.39
N HIS A 28 1.14 11.13 -44.30
CA HIS A 28 1.96 11.42 -45.47
C HIS A 28 1.29 12.44 -46.40
N GLY A 29 -0.04 12.34 -46.57
CA GLY A 29 -0.85 13.33 -47.29
C GLY A 29 -0.78 14.72 -46.68
N LEU A 30 -0.89 14.83 -45.36
CA LEU A 30 -0.74 16.10 -44.62
C LEU A 30 0.65 16.70 -44.78
N PHE A 31 1.72 15.90 -44.73
CA PHE A 31 3.09 16.35 -44.95
C PHE A 31 3.31 16.84 -46.39
N MET A 32 2.77 16.15 -47.39
CA MET A 32 2.85 16.56 -48.80
C MET A 32 2.05 17.84 -49.06
N LEU A 33 0.89 17.99 -48.43
CA LEU A 33 0.08 19.22 -48.50
C LEU A 33 0.82 20.40 -47.86
N GLN A 34 1.40 20.19 -46.67
CA GLN A 34 2.20 21.21 -45.98
C GLN A 34 3.41 21.63 -46.83
N ARG A 35 4.10 20.68 -47.47
CA ARG A 35 5.23 20.96 -48.36
C ARG A 35 4.82 21.74 -49.63
N TYR A 36 3.70 21.35 -50.26
CA TYR A 36 3.12 22.03 -51.42
C TYR A 36 2.77 23.51 -51.11
N PHE A 37 2.29 23.81 -49.90
CA PHE A 37 1.94 25.18 -49.49
C PHE A 37 3.12 25.98 -48.94
N THR A 38 4.22 25.35 -48.53
CA THR A 38 5.42 26.07 -48.06
C THR A 38 6.23 26.64 -49.24
N GLU A 39 6.13 26.04 -50.43
CA GLU A 39 6.85 26.47 -51.64
C GLU A 39 6.13 27.58 -52.44
N ARG A 40 4.87 27.89 -52.12
CA ARG A 40 4.13 29.02 -52.72
C ARG A 40 3.65 29.93 -51.60
N THR A 41 4.19 31.14 -51.52
CA THR A 41 3.90 32.18 -50.52
C THR A 41 2.43 32.63 -50.55
N VAL A 42 1.51 31.79 -50.08
CA VAL A 42 0.10 32.10 -49.89
C VAL A 42 -0.25 31.78 -48.45
N VAL A 43 -0.32 32.82 -47.62
CA VAL A 43 -0.82 32.72 -46.24
C VAL A 43 -2.34 32.56 -46.30
N MET A 44 -2.83 31.33 -46.38
CA MET A 44 -4.24 31.03 -46.14
C MET A 44 -4.46 30.79 -44.65
N LYS A 45 -5.28 31.64 -44.02
CA LYS A 45 -5.88 31.38 -42.71
C LYS A 45 -6.82 30.18 -42.84
N LEU A 46 -6.33 28.97 -42.58
CA LEU A 46 -7.22 27.81 -42.38
C LEU A 46 -8.08 28.07 -41.13
N PRO A 47 -9.42 27.94 -41.21
CA PRO A 47 -10.28 28.28 -40.10
C PRO A 47 -10.11 27.24 -38.98
N TRP A 48 -9.92 27.75 -37.77
CA TRP A 48 -9.79 27.06 -36.46
C TRP A 48 -10.72 25.84 -36.24
N ILE A 49 -11.81 25.75 -37.00
CA ILE A 49 -12.79 24.66 -36.99
C ILE A 49 -12.19 23.29 -37.34
N PHE A 50 -11.23 23.21 -38.28
CA PHE A 50 -10.64 21.92 -38.67
C PHE A 50 -9.75 21.33 -37.56
N TYR A 51 -9.11 22.19 -36.77
CA TYR A 51 -8.28 21.76 -35.64
C TYR A 51 -9.13 21.24 -34.47
N GLN A 52 -10.28 21.88 -34.22
CA GLN A 52 -11.25 21.44 -33.22
C GLN A 52 -11.89 20.09 -33.59
N LEU A 53 -12.25 19.90 -34.87
CA LEU A 53 -12.77 18.63 -35.38
C LEU A 53 -11.75 17.49 -35.27
N ALA A 54 -10.47 17.75 -35.56
CA ALA A 54 -9.41 16.76 -35.40
C ALA A 54 -9.22 16.34 -33.93
N ILE A 55 -9.29 17.28 -32.97
CA ILE A 55 -9.18 16.98 -31.54
C ILE A 55 -10.38 16.15 -31.04
N VAL A 56 -11.59 16.48 -31.48
CA VAL A 56 -12.80 15.72 -31.11
C VAL A 56 -12.77 14.30 -31.70
N ILE A 57 -12.33 14.15 -32.94
CA ILE A 57 -12.17 12.82 -33.57
C ILE A 57 -11.08 12.01 -32.85
N PHE A 58 -9.97 12.62 -32.47
CA PHE A 58 -8.90 11.96 -31.72
C PHE A 58 -9.38 11.51 -30.32
N ALA A 59 -10.16 12.34 -29.62
CA ALA A 59 -10.77 12.01 -28.33
C ALA A 59 -11.83 10.88 -28.44
N LEU A 60 -12.59 10.84 -29.54
CA LEU A 60 -13.55 9.77 -29.83
C LEU A 60 -12.87 8.44 -30.19
N ILE A 61 -11.71 8.49 -30.84
CA ILE A 61 -10.91 7.29 -31.15
C ILE A 61 -10.29 6.72 -29.86
N ILE A 62 -9.72 7.56 -28.98
CA ILE A 62 -9.18 7.13 -27.67
C ILE A 62 -10.28 6.51 -26.80
N THR A 63 -11.45 7.15 -26.70
CA THR A 63 -12.56 6.62 -25.90
C THR A 63 -13.15 5.32 -26.48
N ARG A 64 -13.12 5.12 -27.81
CA ARG A 64 -13.51 3.85 -28.45
C ARG A 64 -12.50 2.72 -28.25
N SER A 65 -11.19 3.01 -28.28
CA SER A 65 -10.16 2.01 -27.95
C SER A 65 -10.24 1.57 -26.48
N ASP A 66 -10.59 2.49 -25.56
CA ASP A 66 -10.78 2.14 -24.15
C ASP A 66 -12.07 1.34 -23.90
N SER A 67 -13.15 1.63 -24.65
CA SER A 67 -14.42 0.91 -24.52
C SER A 67 -14.35 -0.54 -25.04
N ALA A 68 -13.48 -0.82 -26.02
CA ALA A 68 -13.25 -2.18 -26.51
C ALA A 68 -12.27 -2.98 -25.62
N ALA A 69 -11.43 -2.30 -24.82
CA ALA A 69 -10.51 -2.91 -23.87
C ALA A 69 -11.08 -3.05 -22.44
N LEU A 70 -12.20 -2.40 -22.13
CA LEU A 70 -12.91 -2.49 -20.84
C LEU A 70 -14.06 -3.51 -20.86
N GLY A 71 -13.81 -4.69 -21.42
CA GLY A 71 -14.64 -5.86 -21.16
C GLY A 71 -14.48 -6.29 -19.70
N SER A 72 -15.50 -6.04 -18.88
CA SER A 72 -15.79 -6.63 -17.56
C SER A 72 -14.59 -7.25 -16.81
N LEU A 73 -14.03 -6.49 -15.87
CA LEU A 73 -13.06 -6.98 -14.88
C LEU A 73 -13.70 -7.82 -13.75
N ASP A 74 -14.95 -8.29 -13.91
CA ASP A 74 -15.65 -9.10 -12.89
C ASP A 74 -15.23 -10.59 -12.88
N GLY A 75 -14.08 -10.95 -13.45
CA GLY A 75 -13.81 -12.35 -13.79
C GLY A 75 -12.39 -12.87 -13.70
N ILE A 76 -11.42 -12.17 -13.12
CA ILE A 76 -10.10 -12.77 -12.87
C ILE A 76 -10.22 -13.78 -11.72
N LYS A 77 -10.63 -15.02 -12.06
CA LYS A 77 -10.47 -16.17 -11.18
C LYS A 77 -8.98 -16.44 -11.06
N ILE A 78 -8.38 -16.00 -9.96
CA ILE A 78 -7.04 -16.40 -9.55
C ILE A 78 -7.01 -17.94 -9.55
N ASP A 79 -6.14 -18.53 -10.36
CA ASP A 79 -5.93 -19.97 -10.36
C ASP A 79 -5.48 -20.41 -8.96
N LYS A 80 -6.36 -21.13 -8.26
CA LYS A 80 -6.14 -21.60 -6.89
C LYS A 80 -4.85 -22.40 -6.77
N GLN A 81 -4.39 -23.06 -7.84
CA GLN A 81 -3.16 -23.86 -7.84
C GLN A 81 -1.88 -23.01 -7.77
N GLN A 82 -1.87 -21.78 -8.31
CA GLN A 82 -0.70 -20.90 -8.21
C GLN A 82 -0.60 -20.20 -6.85
N SER A 83 -1.74 -19.92 -6.19
CA SER A 83 -1.75 -19.43 -4.81
C SER A 83 -1.18 -20.45 -3.81
N GLN A 84 -1.47 -21.75 -4.02
CA GLN A 84 -0.96 -22.84 -3.19
C GLN A 84 0.53 -23.12 -3.40
N ARG A 85 1.07 -22.92 -4.62
CA ARG A 85 2.52 -23.04 -4.89
C ARG A 85 3.37 -21.93 -4.27
N ASN A 86 2.77 -20.77 -3.99
CA ASN A 86 3.42 -19.63 -3.33
C ASN A 86 3.01 -19.48 -1.85
N GLY A 87 2.25 -20.43 -1.30
CA GLY A 87 1.72 -20.38 0.07
C GLY A 87 0.69 -19.27 0.33
N ILE A 88 0.28 -18.49 -0.66
CA ILE A 88 -0.61 -17.31 -0.52
C ILE A 88 -2.02 -17.81 -0.19
N ASP A 89 -2.60 -17.38 0.94
CA ASP A 89 -3.99 -17.69 1.26
C ASP A 89 -4.92 -16.88 0.32
N PRO A 90 -5.63 -17.53 -0.62
CA PRO A 90 -6.54 -16.83 -1.53
C PRO A 90 -7.74 -16.22 -0.79
N ASN A 91 -7.99 -16.64 0.45
CA ASN A 91 -9.02 -16.11 1.35
C ASN A 91 -8.42 -15.31 2.53
N GLY A 92 -7.12 -15.00 2.49
CA GLY A 92 -6.45 -14.24 3.53
C GLY A 92 -7.23 -12.96 3.80
N LYS A 93 -7.75 -12.82 5.02
CA LYS A 93 -8.42 -11.59 5.44
C LYS A 93 -7.35 -10.52 5.59
N ALA A 94 -7.65 -9.31 5.12
CA ALA A 94 -6.77 -8.18 5.38
C ALA A 94 -6.60 -7.95 6.89
N SER A 95 -5.38 -7.61 7.27
CA SER A 95 -5.03 -7.27 8.64
C SER A 95 -5.40 -5.81 8.88
N ILE A 96 -6.19 -5.57 9.91
CA ILE A 96 -6.78 -4.26 10.19
C ILE A 96 -6.37 -3.76 11.56
N HIS A 97 -5.73 -2.59 11.62
CA HIS A 97 -5.60 -1.86 12.87
C HIS A 97 -6.93 -1.23 13.26
N ARG A 98 -7.58 -1.81 14.28
CA ARG A 98 -8.92 -1.37 14.73
C ARG A 98 -8.84 -0.15 15.67
N PRO A 99 -9.89 0.71 15.70
CA PRO A 99 -9.97 1.81 16.65
C PRO A 99 -9.92 1.35 18.12
N ASN A 100 -9.38 2.21 19.00
CA ASN A 100 -9.19 2.01 20.43
C ASN A 100 -10.48 2.10 21.28
N ASN A 101 -11.63 1.69 20.75
CA ASN A 101 -12.85 1.83 21.50
C ASN A 101 -12.86 0.92 22.76
N PRO A 102 -13.60 1.28 23.82
CA PRO A 102 -13.61 0.50 25.06
C PRO A 102 -14.01 -0.97 24.87
N ASN A 103 -14.84 -1.27 23.88
CA ASN A 103 -15.31 -2.63 23.59
C ASN A 103 -14.24 -3.48 22.88
N THR A 104 -13.39 -2.90 22.02
CA THR A 104 -12.27 -3.59 21.36
C THR A 104 -11.15 -3.85 22.34
N LEU A 105 -10.82 -2.89 23.21
CA LEU A 105 -9.84 -3.04 24.28
C LEU A 105 -10.29 -4.08 25.32
N ALA A 106 -11.57 -4.08 25.71
CA ALA A 106 -12.11 -5.08 26.63
C ALA A 106 -12.10 -6.50 26.04
N ARG A 107 -12.38 -6.65 24.74
CA ARG A 107 -12.26 -7.95 24.03
C ARG A 107 -10.82 -8.43 23.94
N ALA A 108 -9.86 -7.53 23.70
CA ALA A 108 -8.44 -7.86 23.69
C ALA A 108 -7.92 -8.28 25.08
N ALA A 109 -8.37 -7.60 26.14
CA ALA A 109 -8.02 -7.93 27.52
C ALA A 109 -8.68 -9.21 28.07
N ALA A 110 -9.86 -9.58 27.55
CA ALA A 110 -10.60 -10.77 27.97
C ALA A 110 -10.20 -12.06 27.22
N ALA A 111 -9.49 -11.95 26.10
CA ALA A 111 -8.96 -13.12 25.40
C ALA A 111 -7.69 -13.63 26.11
N THR A 112 -7.66 -14.91 26.48
CA THR A 112 -6.40 -15.57 26.86
C THR A 112 -5.38 -15.31 25.74
N PRO A 113 -4.18 -14.76 26.02
CA PRO A 113 -3.22 -14.46 24.97
C PRO A 113 -2.83 -15.75 24.24
N SER A 114 -3.43 -15.99 23.08
CA SER A 114 -2.98 -17.02 22.16
C SER A 114 -1.61 -16.62 21.63
N ASN A 115 -0.66 -17.55 21.66
CA ASN A 115 0.66 -17.34 21.10
C ASN A 115 0.55 -17.12 19.59
N ILE A 116 1.38 -16.21 19.09
CA ILE A 116 1.60 -16.08 17.66
C ILE A 116 2.54 -17.20 17.21
N THR A 117 2.13 -17.91 16.16
CA THR A 117 2.87 -19.03 15.60
C THR A 117 3.03 -18.86 14.09
N TYR A 118 4.06 -19.49 13.54
CA TYR A 118 4.26 -19.54 12.10
C TYR A 118 3.34 -20.60 11.49
N ARG A 119 2.57 -20.21 10.46
CA ARG A 119 1.59 -21.06 9.80
C ARG A 119 2.20 -21.83 8.64
N PHE A 120 1.80 -23.09 8.55
CA PHE A 120 2.03 -23.95 7.40
C PHE A 120 0.68 -24.32 6.77
N TYR A 121 0.63 -24.30 5.44
CA TYR A 121 -0.49 -24.77 4.65
C TYR A 121 -0.04 -26.04 3.92
N GLY A 122 -0.29 -27.20 4.55
CA GLY A 122 0.34 -28.45 4.15
C GLY A 122 1.83 -28.41 4.50
N HIS A 123 2.70 -28.66 3.51
CA HIS A 123 4.15 -28.59 3.68
C HIS A 123 4.74 -27.21 3.37
N SER A 124 3.94 -26.27 2.84
CA SER A 124 4.41 -24.94 2.45
C SER A 124 4.21 -23.96 3.60
N GLY A 125 5.25 -23.22 3.95
CA GLY A 125 5.14 -22.12 4.92
C GLY A 125 4.77 -20.80 4.26
N GLY A 126 4.37 -19.85 5.09
CA GLY A 126 4.06 -18.48 4.67
C GLY A 126 5.25 -17.65 4.18
N TYR A 127 4.95 -16.52 3.58
CA TYR A 127 5.99 -15.57 3.17
C TYR A 127 6.14 -14.47 4.22
N ALA A 128 7.36 -14.15 4.61
CA ALA A 128 7.70 -12.97 5.42
C ALA A 128 8.86 -12.21 4.75
N LEU A 129 8.94 -10.90 4.97
CA LEU A 129 9.95 -10.04 4.34
C LEU A 129 11.29 -10.19 5.07
N THR A 130 12.22 -10.96 4.49
CA THR A 130 13.50 -11.31 5.12
C THR A 130 14.71 -10.51 4.63
N GLY A 131 14.57 -9.75 3.55
CA GLY A 131 15.58 -8.81 3.05
C GLY A 131 15.49 -7.43 3.70
N THR A 132 16.26 -6.47 3.20
CA THR A 132 16.03 -5.05 3.51
C THR A 132 14.70 -4.62 2.90
N THR A 133 13.73 -4.27 3.74
CA THR A 133 12.41 -3.83 3.30
C THR A 133 12.45 -2.34 2.99
N LYS A 134 11.98 -1.98 1.79
CA LYS A 134 11.79 -0.59 1.37
C LYS A 134 10.34 -0.19 1.54
N VAL A 135 10.11 0.98 2.12
CA VAL A 135 8.77 1.56 2.21
C VAL A 135 8.62 2.65 1.16
N TYR A 136 7.58 2.54 0.34
CA TYR A 136 7.23 3.49 -0.71
C TYR A 136 5.97 4.24 -0.31
N VAL A 137 6.05 5.56 -0.12
CA VAL A 137 4.95 6.32 0.49
C VAL A 137 4.26 7.21 -0.54
N VAL A 138 2.95 7.08 -0.67
CA VAL A 138 2.09 8.04 -1.37
C VAL A 138 1.36 8.88 -0.33
N TYR A 139 1.69 10.17 -0.25
CA TYR A 139 0.96 11.16 0.54
C TYR A 139 -0.21 11.69 -0.30
N TYR A 140 -1.41 11.19 -0.03
CA TYR A 140 -2.63 11.53 -0.77
C TYR A 140 -3.42 12.64 -0.09
N GLY A 141 -3.79 13.67 -0.85
CA GLY A 141 -4.50 14.86 -0.38
C GLY A 141 -3.55 16.00 0.02
N THR A 142 -3.93 16.80 1.01
CA THR A 142 -3.24 18.03 1.41
C THR A 142 -2.25 17.77 2.54
N TRP A 143 -0.96 17.93 2.23
CA TRP A 143 0.14 17.67 3.16
C TRP A 143 1.11 18.86 3.21
N SER A 144 1.48 19.28 4.43
CA SER A 144 2.59 20.23 4.61
C SER A 144 3.95 19.53 4.63
N SER A 145 5.02 20.26 4.32
CA SER A 145 6.39 19.75 4.40
C SER A 145 6.76 19.26 5.80
N THR A 146 6.26 19.92 6.86
CA THR A 146 6.46 19.50 8.25
C THR A 146 5.82 18.14 8.53
N GLN A 147 4.60 17.90 8.04
CA GLN A 147 3.90 16.62 8.22
C GLN A 147 4.62 15.48 7.49
N ILE A 148 5.01 15.71 6.23
CA ILE A 148 5.82 14.76 5.45
C ILE A 148 7.16 14.49 6.14
N ASN A 149 7.79 15.52 6.72
CA ASN A 149 9.06 15.36 7.43
C ASN A 149 8.92 14.47 8.69
N ILE A 150 7.82 14.57 9.45
CA ILE A 150 7.60 13.72 10.63
C ILE A 150 7.55 12.25 10.23
N ILE A 151 6.82 11.89 9.17
CA ILE A 151 6.66 10.50 8.72
C ILE A 151 7.90 9.98 8.00
N SER A 152 8.53 10.78 7.14
CA SER A 152 9.76 10.35 6.44
C SER A 152 10.92 10.09 7.41
N VAL A 153 11.06 10.90 8.47
CA VAL A 153 12.05 10.66 9.53
C VAL A 153 11.73 9.39 10.31
N LEU A 154 10.46 9.12 10.61
CA LEU A 154 10.03 7.87 11.25
C LEU A 154 10.48 6.67 10.43
N ILE A 155 10.03 6.58 9.18
CA ILE A 155 10.28 5.41 8.31
C ILE A 155 11.79 5.22 8.07
N SER A 156 12.53 6.31 7.86
CA SER A 156 13.98 6.25 7.60
C SER A 156 14.80 5.81 8.81
N ASN A 157 14.26 5.89 10.03
CA ASN A 157 15.00 5.61 11.25
C ASN A 157 14.39 4.49 12.11
N LEU A 158 13.17 4.05 11.83
CA LEU A 158 12.48 3.03 12.62
C LEU A 158 13.29 1.73 12.67
N GLY A 159 13.90 1.34 11.54
CA GLY A 159 14.78 0.17 11.43
C GLY A 159 16.00 0.19 12.36
N ASN A 160 16.42 1.37 12.85
CA ASN A 160 17.55 1.51 13.77
C ASN A 160 17.15 1.39 15.24
N SER A 161 15.86 1.22 15.54
CA SER A 161 15.37 1.20 16.91
C SER A 161 15.42 -0.18 17.56
N SER A 162 15.60 -0.22 18.88
CA SER A 162 15.47 -1.46 19.66
C SER A 162 14.07 -2.05 19.58
N TRP A 163 13.05 -1.19 19.44
CA TRP A 163 11.65 -1.59 19.23
C TRP A 163 11.51 -2.40 17.93
N PHE A 164 12.08 -1.91 16.82
CA PHE A 164 11.99 -2.59 15.54
C PHE A 164 12.79 -3.89 15.47
N ASN A 165 13.85 -4.01 16.28
CA ASN A 165 14.60 -5.27 16.39
C ASN A 165 13.75 -6.45 16.89
N ILE A 166 12.56 -6.22 17.47
CA ILE A 166 11.59 -7.27 17.79
C ILE A 166 11.24 -8.08 16.54
N GLU A 167 11.25 -7.46 15.35
CA GLU A 167 10.97 -8.14 14.08
C GLU A 167 11.94 -9.29 13.80
N LYS A 168 13.17 -9.25 14.33
CA LYS A 168 14.15 -10.35 14.20
C LYS A 168 13.74 -11.63 14.93
N THR A 169 12.68 -11.58 15.74
CA THR A 169 12.09 -12.77 16.37
C THR A 169 11.19 -13.56 15.42
N TYR A 170 10.79 -12.96 14.29
CA TYR A 170 10.02 -13.57 13.22
C TYR A 170 10.94 -14.13 12.13
N TYR A 171 10.43 -15.07 11.33
CA TYR A 171 11.16 -15.71 10.23
C TYR A 171 10.23 -16.13 9.09
N SER A 172 10.78 -16.31 7.89
CA SER A 172 10.14 -17.10 6.83
C SER A 172 10.79 -18.48 6.74
N GLN A 173 9.98 -19.47 6.37
CA GLN A 173 10.38 -20.86 6.21
C GLN A 173 9.54 -21.46 5.08
N LEU A 174 10.16 -21.68 3.91
CA LEU A 174 9.44 -22.05 2.68
C LEU A 174 8.69 -23.39 2.79
N THR A 175 9.29 -24.36 3.46
CA THR A 175 8.66 -25.65 3.79
C THR A 175 8.93 -26.04 5.23
N ASP A 176 8.15 -26.96 5.79
CA ASP A 176 8.35 -27.52 7.14
C ASP A 176 9.78 -28.04 7.42
N THR A 177 10.52 -28.36 6.36
CA THR A 177 11.90 -28.87 6.35
C THR A 177 12.93 -27.83 5.92
N SER A 178 12.52 -26.69 5.35
CA SER A 178 13.42 -25.62 4.92
C SER A 178 14.07 -24.94 6.13
N PRO A 179 15.29 -24.39 6.01
CA PRO A 179 15.87 -23.56 7.05
C PRO A 179 15.02 -22.31 7.28
N LYS A 180 15.01 -21.85 8.53
CA LYS A 180 14.36 -20.59 8.92
C LYS A 180 15.25 -19.42 8.52
N VAL A 181 14.67 -18.43 7.85
CA VAL A 181 15.33 -17.18 7.49
C VAL A 181 14.68 -16.06 8.29
N SER A 182 15.40 -15.48 9.25
CA SER A 182 14.88 -14.41 10.09
C SER A 182 14.49 -13.18 9.27
N VAL A 183 13.44 -12.48 9.70
CA VAL A 183 13.15 -11.12 9.23
C VAL A 183 14.34 -10.23 9.58
N SER A 184 14.82 -9.44 8.62
CA SER A 184 16.10 -8.73 8.74
C SER A 184 16.12 -7.67 9.86
N GLY A 185 14.95 -7.14 10.23
CA GLY A 185 14.82 -5.93 11.03
C GLY A 185 15.44 -4.69 10.34
N SER A 186 15.59 -4.72 9.01
CA SER A 186 16.12 -3.62 8.22
C SER A 186 14.98 -2.96 7.43
N LEU A 187 14.75 -1.67 7.71
CA LEU A 187 13.74 -0.86 7.05
C LEU A 187 14.37 0.43 6.52
N VAL A 188 14.06 0.79 5.28
CA VAL A 188 14.48 2.06 4.68
C VAL A 188 13.34 2.72 3.93
N LEU A 189 13.38 4.05 3.82
CA LEU A 189 12.49 4.78 2.91
C LEU A 189 12.98 4.57 1.47
N GLY A 190 12.18 3.88 0.66
CA GLY A 190 12.50 3.60 -0.74
C GLY A 190 12.16 4.74 -1.70
N GLY A 191 11.22 5.61 -1.30
CA GLY A 191 10.79 6.77 -2.05
C GLY A 191 9.47 7.33 -1.53
N SER A 192 9.16 8.56 -1.90
CA SER A 192 7.87 9.17 -1.55
C SER A 192 7.34 10.07 -2.66
N TRP A 193 6.02 10.07 -2.80
CA TRP A 193 5.27 10.83 -3.80
C TRP A 193 4.12 11.57 -3.12
N THR A 194 3.74 12.71 -3.68
CA THR A 194 2.55 13.44 -3.27
C THR A 194 1.54 13.39 -4.39
N LEU A 195 0.30 13.06 -4.06
CA LEU A 195 -0.79 13.01 -5.01
C LEU A 195 -1.98 13.81 -4.48
N SER A 196 -2.41 14.81 -5.25
CA SER A 196 -3.55 15.67 -4.88
C SER A 196 -4.87 14.86 -4.87
N SER A 197 -5.81 15.31 -4.04
CA SER A 197 -7.18 14.78 -4.03
C SER A 197 -7.93 14.97 -5.36
N SER A 198 -7.42 15.81 -6.27
CA SER A 198 -7.95 15.92 -7.63
C SER A 198 -7.77 14.65 -8.47
N ALA A 199 -6.92 13.70 -8.05
CA ALA A 199 -6.71 12.45 -8.79
C ALA A 199 -7.86 11.45 -8.62
N PHE A 200 -8.38 11.29 -7.40
CA PHE A 200 -9.45 10.31 -7.10
C PHE A 200 -10.58 10.87 -6.22
N GLY A 201 -10.62 12.19 -6.00
CA GLY A 201 -11.58 12.84 -5.11
C GLY A 201 -11.23 12.70 -3.62
N THR A 202 -12.08 13.25 -2.76
CA THR A 202 -11.93 13.19 -1.29
C THR A 202 -12.60 11.98 -0.66
N ALA A 203 -13.34 11.18 -1.43
CA ALA A 203 -14.01 9.97 -0.97
C ALA A 203 -13.51 8.76 -1.76
N LEU A 204 -12.51 8.08 -1.20
CA LEU A 204 -11.97 6.85 -1.76
C LEU A 204 -12.91 5.68 -1.41
N THR A 205 -13.19 4.82 -2.39
CA THR A 205 -14.13 3.69 -2.19
C THR A 205 -13.63 2.41 -2.84
N GLY A 206 -14.05 1.27 -2.29
CA GLY A 206 -13.85 -0.04 -2.89
C GLY A 206 -12.37 -0.40 -3.08
N ASN A 207 -11.94 -0.45 -4.34
CA ASN A 207 -10.61 -0.87 -4.76
C ASN A 207 -9.73 0.30 -5.27
N THR A 208 -10.08 1.57 -5.02
CA THR A 208 -9.33 2.72 -5.57
C THR A 208 -7.82 2.64 -5.28
N ILE A 209 -7.44 2.37 -4.02
CA ILE A 209 -6.03 2.34 -3.59
C ILE A 209 -5.25 1.19 -4.28
N PRO A 210 -5.66 -0.09 -4.20
CA PRO A 210 -4.92 -1.16 -4.86
C PRO A 210 -4.87 -1.00 -6.38
N SER A 211 -5.94 -0.48 -7.01
CA SER A 211 -5.94 -0.18 -8.45
C SER A 211 -4.96 0.95 -8.81
N ALA A 212 -4.88 1.99 -7.99
CA ALA A 212 -3.92 3.07 -8.18
C ALA A 212 -2.47 2.58 -8.08
N PHE A 213 -2.15 1.74 -7.07
CA PHE A 213 -0.83 1.13 -6.97
C PHE A 213 -0.52 0.23 -8.17
N ALA A 214 -1.46 -0.62 -8.58
CA ALA A 214 -1.29 -1.49 -9.75
C ALA A 214 -1.00 -0.68 -11.02
N TYR A 215 -1.73 0.42 -11.25
CA TYR A 215 -1.51 1.33 -12.36
C TYR A 215 -0.15 2.02 -12.30
N TYR A 216 0.19 2.67 -11.17
CA TYR A 216 1.44 3.43 -11.11
C TYR A 216 2.69 2.54 -11.15
N VAL A 217 2.61 1.31 -10.67
CA VAL A 217 3.69 0.32 -10.85
C VAL A 217 3.75 -0.14 -12.31
N SER A 218 2.62 -0.38 -12.99
CA SER A 218 2.62 -0.88 -14.37
C SER A 218 3.16 0.13 -15.39
N VAL A 219 2.93 1.43 -15.17
CA VAL A 219 3.46 2.51 -16.02
C VAL A 219 4.85 3.00 -15.58
N GLY A 220 5.45 2.40 -14.56
CA GLY A 220 6.79 2.76 -14.07
C GLY A 220 6.87 4.07 -13.28
N ALA A 221 5.75 4.63 -12.85
CA ALA A 221 5.71 5.83 -11.99
C ALA A 221 6.03 5.51 -10.53
N LEU A 222 5.76 4.28 -10.09
CA LEU A 222 6.24 3.71 -8.83
C LEU A 222 7.20 2.54 -9.11
N PRO A 223 8.18 2.27 -8.21
CA PRO A 223 9.10 1.15 -8.37
C PRO A 223 8.37 -0.18 -8.45
N ASN A 224 8.92 -1.12 -9.21
CA ASN A 224 8.52 -2.53 -9.21
C ASN A 224 9.41 -3.29 -8.22
N ASP A 225 8.98 -3.38 -6.95
CA ASP A 225 9.74 -4.01 -5.87
C ASP A 225 8.85 -4.97 -5.06
N LYS A 226 9.06 -6.27 -5.24
CA LYS A 226 8.31 -7.33 -4.54
C LYS A 226 8.69 -7.48 -3.07
N GLY A 227 9.83 -6.91 -2.66
CA GLY A 227 10.26 -6.84 -1.27
C GLY A 227 9.84 -5.55 -0.55
N GLY A 228 9.14 -4.66 -1.27
CA GLY A 228 8.71 -3.38 -0.74
C GLY A 228 7.30 -3.39 -0.15
N ILE A 229 7.04 -2.40 0.71
CA ILE A 229 5.72 -2.08 1.26
C ILE A 229 5.28 -0.73 0.70
N TYR A 230 4.10 -0.69 0.06
CA TYR A 230 3.56 0.52 -0.57
C TYR A 230 2.50 1.14 0.35
N LEU A 231 2.78 2.26 0.98
CA LEU A 231 1.86 2.92 1.91
C LEU A 231 1.10 4.06 1.24
N TRP A 232 -0.22 4.03 1.39
CA TRP A 232 -1.11 5.12 1.05
C TRP A 232 -1.49 5.87 2.32
N LEU A 233 -0.97 7.09 2.48
CA LEU A 233 -1.22 7.93 3.64
C LEU A 233 -2.17 9.05 3.26
N SER A 234 -3.37 9.06 3.82
CA SER A 234 -4.36 10.08 3.48
C SER A 234 -4.35 11.25 4.47
N SER A 235 -4.52 12.47 3.96
CA SER A 235 -4.68 13.68 4.76
C SER A 235 -6.09 13.77 5.39
N PRO A 236 -6.32 14.69 6.36
CA PRO A 236 -7.55 14.72 7.17
C PRO A 236 -8.88 14.93 6.43
N GLU A 237 -8.84 15.46 5.20
CA GLU A 237 -10.02 15.69 4.38
C GLU A 237 -10.49 14.47 3.60
N ILE A 238 -9.69 13.39 3.58
CA ILE A 238 -9.99 12.18 2.82
C ILE A 238 -10.76 11.19 3.67
N SER A 239 -11.95 10.80 3.21
CA SER A 239 -12.65 9.61 3.70
C SER A 239 -12.28 8.41 2.83
N GLU A 240 -12.19 7.23 3.46
CA GLU A 240 -11.92 5.98 2.76
C GLU A 240 -12.85 4.88 3.28
N SER A 241 -13.41 4.11 2.35
CA SER A 241 -14.16 2.89 2.64
C SER A 241 -13.71 1.79 1.69
N SER A 242 -13.32 0.65 2.25
CA SER A 242 -12.73 -0.44 1.50
C SER A 242 -13.64 -1.65 1.47
N THR A 243 -13.89 -2.16 0.27
CA THR A 243 -14.51 -3.49 0.09
C THR A 243 -13.49 -4.61 0.25
N VAL A 244 -12.19 -4.31 0.18
CA VAL A 244 -11.10 -5.28 0.35
C VAL A 244 -11.03 -5.76 1.79
N VAL A 245 -11.09 -4.81 2.74
CA VAL A 245 -10.99 -5.12 4.17
C VAL A 245 -12.36 -5.10 4.87
N GLY A 246 -13.36 -4.53 4.21
CA GLY A 246 -14.73 -4.41 4.72
C GLY A 246 -14.82 -3.38 5.85
N GLY A 247 -15.19 -2.14 5.51
CA GLY A 247 -15.45 -1.10 6.50
C GLY A 247 -15.10 0.29 6.01
N SER A 248 -14.96 1.22 6.94
CA SER A 248 -14.54 2.60 6.68
C SER A 248 -13.51 3.09 7.70
N PHE A 249 -12.62 3.97 7.24
CA PHE A 249 -11.69 4.69 8.09
C PHE A 249 -12.43 5.44 9.22
N LEU A 250 -11.87 5.38 10.44
CA LEU A 250 -12.41 5.93 11.71
C LEU A 250 -13.65 5.23 12.28
N THR A 251 -14.19 4.24 11.59
CA THR A 251 -15.30 3.41 12.09
C THR A 251 -14.81 2.01 12.37
N ASP A 252 -14.18 1.38 11.39
CA ASP A 252 -13.80 -0.03 11.42
C ASP A 252 -12.28 -0.22 11.56
N TYR A 253 -11.51 0.71 10.99
CA TYR A 253 -10.04 0.69 11.00
C TYR A 253 -9.42 2.08 11.01
N CYS A 254 -8.17 2.13 11.46
CA CYS A 254 -7.29 3.29 11.45
C CYS A 254 -6.21 3.14 10.37
N GLY A 255 -5.84 1.89 10.10
CA GLY A 255 -5.03 1.46 8.99
C GLY A 255 -5.28 -0.01 8.70
N TYR A 256 -4.70 -0.47 7.60
CA TYR A 256 -4.64 -1.87 7.24
C TYR A 256 -3.49 -2.10 6.29
N HIS A 257 -3.07 -3.36 6.15
CA HIS A 257 -2.24 -3.79 5.03
C HIS A 257 -2.86 -5.01 4.33
N TYR A 258 -2.56 -5.11 3.05
CA TYR A 258 -3.05 -6.17 2.18
C TYR A 258 -2.16 -6.29 0.94
N ARG A 259 -2.67 -6.97 -0.10
CA ARG A 259 -1.97 -7.17 -1.37
C ARG A 259 -2.67 -6.54 -2.56
N PHE A 260 -1.88 -6.06 -3.50
CA PHE A 260 -2.33 -5.73 -4.86
C PHE A 260 -1.53 -6.56 -5.87
N SER A 261 -1.96 -6.57 -7.13
CA SER A 261 -1.31 -7.35 -8.19
C SER A 261 -1.04 -6.54 -9.44
N VAL A 262 0.12 -6.79 -10.05
CA VAL A 262 0.43 -6.38 -11.42
C VAL A 262 0.73 -7.63 -12.23
N GLY A 263 -0.18 -7.96 -13.16
CA GLY A 263 -0.21 -9.29 -13.79
C GLY A 263 -0.30 -10.39 -12.72
N ASN A 264 0.57 -11.39 -12.82
CA ASN A 264 0.62 -12.53 -11.88
C ASN A 264 1.54 -12.29 -10.66
N THR A 265 2.01 -11.07 -10.44
CA THR A 265 2.87 -10.73 -9.29
C THR A 265 2.06 -10.02 -8.22
N PHE A 266 2.17 -10.49 -6.97
CA PHE A 266 1.62 -9.82 -5.80
C PHE A 266 2.65 -8.91 -5.12
N TYR A 267 2.16 -7.80 -4.58
CA TYR A 267 2.90 -6.79 -3.85
C TYR A 267 2.13 -6.44 -2.58
N VAL A 268 2.82 -5.91 -1.58
CA VAL A 268 2.24 -5.53 -0.28
C VAL A 268 1.91 -4.04 -0.29
N TYR A 269 0.70 -3.67 0.10
CA TYR A 269 0.35 -2.27 0.33
C TYR A 269 -0.36 -2.09 1.65
N GLY A 270 -0.41 -0.85 2.14
CA GLY A 270 -1.23 -0.49 3.28
C GLY A 270 -1.87 0.87 3.11
N PHE A 271 -2.95 1.09 3.85
CA PHE A 271 -3.61 2.37 4.00
C PHE A 271 -3.48 2.82 5.45
N ILE A 272 -3.16 4.10 5.67
CA ILE A 272 -3.24 4.73 6.98
C ILE A 272 -3.89 6.11 6.81
N GLY A 273 -4.97 6.35 7.54
CA GLY A 273 -5.70 7.61 7.48
C GLY A 273 -5.27 8.58 8.57
N ASN A 274 -5.31 9.89 8.28
CA ASN A 274 -5.05 10.93 9.28
C ASN A 274 -6.30 11.23 10.14
N PRO A 275 -6.28 10.95 11.46
CA PRO A 275 -7.45 11.07 12.31
C PRO A 275 -7.73 12.50 12.79
N LYS A 276 -6.96 13.51 12.36
CA LYS A 276 -6.99 14.89 12.91
C LYS A 276 -8.39 15.51 13.01
N LYS A 277 -9.29 15.21 12.07
CA LYS A 277 -10.67 15.74 12.09
C LYS A 277 -11.52 15.17 13.24
N TYR A 278 -11.11 14.03 13.80
CA TYR A 278 -11.89 13.25 14.75
C TYR A 278 -10.99 12.68 15.88
N ILE A 279 -10.08 13.50 16.40
CA ILE A 279 -9.29 13.19 17.61
C ILE A 279 -10.23 12.76 18.75
N GLY A 280 -9.87 11.69 19.45
CA GLY A 280 -10.69 11.06 20.49
C GLY A 280 -11.74 10.07 19.99
N ARG A 281 -11.80 9.78 18.67
CA ARG A 281 -12.68 8.74 18.11
C ARG A 281 -12.02 7.39 17.89
N GLY A 282 -10.77 7.26 18.33
CA GLY A 282 -10.14 5.98 18.58
C GLY A 282 -9.06 5.57 17.59
N CYS A 283 -8.78 6.39 16.59
CA CYS A 283 -7.59 6.22 15.75
C CYS A 283 -6.40 7.06 16.21
N ASP A 284 -6.39 7.41 17.49
CA ASP A 284 -5.39 8.25 18.12
C ASP A 284 -5.25 7.91 19.61
N PRO A 285 -4.05 8.11 20.21
CA PRO A 285 -3.82 7.86 21.62
C PRO A 285 -4.39 8.98 22.51
N TYR A 286 -5.66 9.33 22.33
CA TYR A 286 -6.32 10.48 22.98
C TYR A 286 -6.19 10.48 24.51
N THR A 287 -6.27 9.32 25.14
CA THR A 287 -6.15 9.19 26.61
C THR A 287 -4.75 9.54 27.13
N ILE A 288 -3.73 9.50 26.27
CA ILE A 288 -2.33 9.81 26.60
C ILE A 288 -1.95 11.21 26.10
N ASN A 289 -2.36 11.56 24.87
CA ASN A 289 -2.08 12.82 24.19
C ASN A 289 -3.40 13.47 23.70
N PRO A 290 -4.23 14.03 24.60
CA PRO A 290 -5.57 14.52 24.24
C PRO A 290 -5.55 15.83 23.43
N SER A 291 -4.48 16.61 23.55
CA SER A 291 -4.39 17.95 22.93
C SER A 291 -2.96 18.35 22.56
N ILE A 292 -1.96 17.67 23.11
CA ILE A 292 -0.54 17.93 22.86
C ILE A 292 0.10 16.62 22.46
N SER A 293 0.82 16.62 21.35
CA SER A 293 1.55 15.48 20.82
C SER A 293 3.03 15.83 20.63
N PRO A 294 3.93 14.83 20.64
CA PRO A 294 5.38 15.06 20.69
C PRO A 294 5.96 15.91 19.55
N ASN A 295 5.35 15.90 18.36
CA ASN A 295 5.78 16.71 17.23
C ASN A 295 4.80 17.87 16.90
N GLY A 296 3.81 18.11 17.76
CA GLY A 296 2.88 19.23 17.62
C GLY A 296 1.80 19.07 16.53
N ASP A 297 1.70 17.90 15.90
CA ASP A 297 0.58 17.55 15.03
C ASP A 297 -0.05 16.23 15.51
N LEU A 298 -1.16 16.35 16.24
CA LEU A 298 -1.88 15.20 16.84
C LEU A 298 -2.23 14.12 15.80
N GLY A 299 -2.64 14.53 14.61
CA GLY A 299 -3.03 13.61 13.55
C GLY A 299 -1.86 12.82 13.01
N VAL A 300 -0.77 13.52 12.66
CA VAL A 300 0.44 12.85 12.13
C VAL A 300 1.17 12.04 13.20
N ASP A 301 1.18 12.49 14.45
CA ASP A 301 1.73 11.72 15.57
C ASP A 301 0.92 10.46 15.86
N ALA A 302 -0.41 10.50 15.72
CA ALA A 302 -1.24 9.30 15.78
C ALA A 302 -0.94 8.34 14.61
N MET A 303 -0.82 8.88 13.38
CA MET A 303 -0.45 8.08 12.20
C MET A 303 0.90 7.40 12.37
N ALA A 304 1.89 8.03 13.01
CA ALA A 304 3.19 7.41 13.27
C ALA A 304 3.06 6.05 13.99
N SER A 305 2.14 5.96 14.96
CA SER A 305 1.87 4.70 15.64
C SER A 305 1.24 3.66 14.74
N VAL A 306 0.25 4.04 13.92
CA VAL A 306 -0.45 3.13 13.01
C VAL A 306 0.46 2.69 11.86
N ILE A 307 1.28 3.58 11.31
CA ILE A 307 2.30 3.24 10.29
C ILE A 307 3.26 2.19 10.84
N SER A 308 3.74 2.38 12.08
CA SER A 308 4.67 1.43 12.69
C SER A 308 4.01 0.06 12.89
N HIS A 309 2.74 0.03 13.32
CA HIS A 309 1.91 -1.17 13.45
C HIS A 309 1.81 -1.93 12.11
N GLU A 310 1.31 -1.25 11.07
CA GLU A 310 1.07 -1.89 9.78
C GLU A 310 2.36 -2.33 9.08
N VAL A 311 3.47 -1.62 9.28
CA VAL A 311 4.76 -2.00 8.69
C VAL A 311 5.30 -3.29 9.31
N VAL A 312 5.23 -3.46 10.63
CA VAL A 312 5.75 -4.68 11.28
C VAL A 312 4.85 -5.89 11.01
N GLU A 313 3.54 -5.69 10.86
CA GLU A 313 2.64 -6.75 10.42
C GLU A 313 2.90 -7.12 8.96
N ALA A 314 3.01 -6.14 8.07
CA ALA A 314 3.35 -6.37 6.66
C ALA A 314 4.71 -7.05 6.45
N MET A 315 5.66 -6.91 7.39
CA MET A 315 6.94 -7.63 7.32
C MET A 315 6.84 -9.06 7.82
N SER A 316 6.15 -9.30 8.92
CA SER A 316 6.01 -10.63 9.50
C SER A 316 4.97 -11.49 8.78
N ASN A 317 3.95 -10.88 8.18
CA ASN A 317 2.86 -11.57 7.52
C ASN A 317 2.24 -10.83 6.30
N PRO A 318 3.05 -10.47 5.28
CA PRO A 318 2.64 -9.67 4.12
C PRO A 318 1.40 -10.15 3.35
N PHE A 319 1.11 -11.45 3.37
CA PHE A 319 0.02 -12.07 2.62
C PHE A 319 -0.92 -12.91 3.50
N SER A 320 -0.96 -12.60 4.80
CA SER A 320 -1.83 -13.24 5.79
C SER A 320 -1.66 -14.76 5.93
N ASN A 321 -0.51 -15.30 5.53
CA ASN A 321 -0.18 -16.71 5.43
C ASN A 321 1.05 -17.16 6.23
N ALA A 322 1.70 -16.28 6.99
CA ALA A 322 2.91 -16.54 7.76
C ALA A 322 2.62 -16.50 9.27
N TRP A 323 2.82 -15.38 9.94
CA TRP A 323 2.71 -15.31 11.40
C TRP A 323 1.36 -14.80 11.87
N GLY A 324 0.75 -15.52 12.80
CA GLY A 324 -0.40 -15.00 13.55
C GLY A 324 -0.92 -16.02 14.55
N ASP A 325 -1.92 -15.62 15.32
CA ASP A 325 -2.61 -16.53 16.24
C ASP A 325 -3.80 -17.23 15.57
N SER A 326 -4.50 -18.08 16.31
CA SER A 326 -5.67 -18.84 15.84
C SER A 326 -6.88 -17.96 15.49
N ASN A 327 -6.93 -16.73 16.00
CA ASN A 327 -8.00 -15.77 15.75
C ASN A 327 -7.66 -14.82 14.58
N GLY A 328 -6.46 -14.94 14.01
CA GLY A 328 -5.99 -14.09 12.94
C GLY A 328 -5.23 -12.85 13.41
N ASN A 329 -5.01 -12.65 14.71
CA ASN A 329 -4.26 -11.49 15.18
C ASN A 329 -2.77 -11.66 14.87
N GLU A 330 -2.16 -10.58 14.42
CA GLU A 330 -0.74 -10.50 14.09
C GLU A 330 0.07 -9.83 15.19
N ASN A 331 1.37 -9.63 14.95
CA ASN A 331 2.30 -9.18 15.98
C ASN A 331 1.89 -7.85 16.62
N ALA A 332 1.57 -6.84 15.83
CA ALA A 332 1.18 -5.55 16.38
C ALA A 332 -0.26 -5.56 16.95
N ASP A 333 -1.19 -6.35 16.37
CA ASP A 333 -2.55 -6.53 16.88
C ASP A 333 -2.59 -6.96 18.35
N LYS A 334 -1.70 -7.87 18.76
CA LYS A 334 -1.63 -8.34 20.16
C LYS A 334 -1.29 -7.22 21.15
N CYS A 335 -0.71 -6.15 20.66
CA CYS A 335 -0.24 -5.01 21.44
C CYS A 335 -0.93 -3.71 21.05
N ALA A 336 -2.05 -3.82 20.33
CA ALA A 336 -2.77 -2.67 19.85
C ALA A 336 -3.17 -1.76 21.01
N TRP A 337 -2.84 -0.47 20.88
CA TRP A 337 -3.09 0.60 21.84
C TRP A 337 -2.39 0.47 23.20
N ASP A 338 -1.46 -0.47 23.32
CA ASP A 338 -0.62 -0.65 24.49
C ASP A 338 0.73 0.05 24.29
N PHE A 339 0.93 1.18 24.95
CA PHE A 339 2.12 2.02 24.75
C PHE A 339 3.26 1.73 25.73
N GLY A 340 3.08 0.80 26.67
CA GLY A 340 4.07 0.52 27.72
C GLY A 340 4.47 1.77 28.52
N THR A 341 5.77 1.90 28.83
CA THR A 341 6.32 3.09 29.49
C THR A 341 6.51 4.22 28.49
N TYR A 342 6.08 5.44 28.86
CA TYR A 342 6.26 6.64 28.06
C TYR A 342 6.69 7.83 28.93
N TYR A 343 7.30 8.82 28.28
CA TYR A 343 7.90 10.01 28.88
C TYR A 343 7.30 11.27 28.27
N ALA A 344 7.65 12.45 28.81
CA ALA A 344 7.22 13.74 28.27
C ALA A 344 8.32 14.36 27.41
N ALA A 345 7.99 14.71 26.17
CA ALA A 345 8.83 15.52 25.28
C ALA A 345 8.94 16.96 25.82
N PRO A 346 9.82 17.81 25.27
CA PRO A 346 9.97 19.21 25.72
C PRO A 346 8.65 19.99 25.72
N ASN A 347 7.80 19.76 24.71
CA ASN A 347 6.48 20.37 24.60
C ASN A 347 5.39 19.70 25.46
N LYS A 348 5.77 18.73 26.30
CA LYS A 348 4.92 17.91 27.17
C LYS A 348 4.07 16.82 26.50
N GLY A 349 4.10 16.70 25.17
CA GLY A 349 3.53 15.56 24.47
C GLY A 349 4.23 14.26 24.89
N LYS A 350 3.47 13.17 25.01
CA LYS A 350 4.03 11.88 25.43
C LYS A 350 4.67 11.14 24.27
N TYR A 351 5.77 10.46 24.55
CA TYR A 351 6.52 9.64 23.60
C TYR A 351 7.15 8.43 24.32
N ASN A 352 7.49 7.38 23.59
CA ASN A 352 8.24 6.24 24.12
C ASN A 352 9.41 5.81 23.23
N ILE A 353 9.58 6.44 22.08
CA ILE A 353 10.73 6.26 21.19
C ILE A 353 11.24 7.62 20.69
N TYR A 354 12.57 7.76 20.62
CA TYR A 354 13.24 8.93 20.04
C TYR A 354 14.20 8.47 18.96
N ILE A 355 13.91 8.82 17.70
CA ILE A 355 14.67 8.37 16.53
C ILE A 355 14.73 9.48 15.49
N GLY A 356 15.85 9.57 14.77
CA GLY A 356 16.04 10.57 13.71
C GLY A 356 15.83 12.03 14.15
N GLY A 357 16.00 12.33 15.45
CA GLY A 357 15.79 13.66 16.00
C GLY A 357 14.35 13.99 16.39
N LYS A 358 13.41 13.05 16.28
CA LYS A 358 11.98 13.24 16.58
C LYS A 358 11.48 12.26 17.65
N TYR A 359 10.45 12.69 18.37
CA TYR A 359 9.80 11.95 19.44
C TYR A 359 8.55 11.27 18.90
N TYR A 360 8.34 9.98 19.17
CA TYR A 360 7.12 9.28 18.75
C TYR A 360 6.54 8.46 19.90
N LEU A 361 5.22 8.28 19.86
CA LEU A 361 4.50 7.41 20.76
C LEU A 361 4.00 6.22 19.93
N ILE A 362 4.67 5.08 20.07
CA ILE A 362 4.43 3.88 19.25
C ILE A 362 3.91 2.76 20.15
N GLN A 363 2.93 2.00 19.70
CA GLN A 363 2.43 0.81 20.39
C GLN A 363 3.57 -0.20 20.62
N ARG A 364 3.50 -1.00 21.68
CA ARG A 364 4.39 -2.16 21.86
C ARG A 364 4.24 -3.12 20.67
N ASN A 365 5.22 -3.97 20.45
CA ASN A 365 5.14 -5.03 19.45
C ASN A 365 5.25 -6.39 20.15
N TRP A 366 4.56 -7.41 19.64
CA TRP A 366 4.65 -8.75 20.18
C TRP A 366 6.00 -9.36 19.86
N ASN A 367 6.71 -9.85 20.87
CA ASN A 367 7.96 -10.58 20.70
C ASN A 367 7.66 -12.08 20.57
N ALA A 368 7.93 -12.68 19.41
CA ALA A 368 7.58 -14.07 19.13
C ALA A 368 8.39 -15.08 19.97
N LYS A 369 9.52 -14.68 20.56
CA LYS A 369 10.31 -15.55 21.45
C LYS A 369 9.74 -15.57 22.87
N THR A 370 9.39 -14.40 23.40
CA THR A 370 8.86 -14.28 24.77
C THR A 370 7.34 -14.42 24.84
N GLN A 371 6.66 -14.35 23.69
CA GLN A 371 5.20 -14.36 23.56
C GLN A 371 4.55 -13.31 24.46
N ALA A 372 5.02 -12.06 24.34
CA ALA A 372 4.51 -10.92 25.10
C ALA A 372 4.79 -9.59 24.37
N CYS A 373 4.01 -8.56 24.70
CA CYS A 373 4.23 -7.20 24.22
C CYS A 373 5.50 -6.58 24.81
N ALA A 374 6.39 -6.10 23.96
CA ALA A 374 7.66 -5.49 24.35
C ALA A 374 7.88 -4.12 23.68
N GLN A 375 8.70 -3.28 24.31
CA GLN A 375 9.17 -2.00 23.74
C GLN A 375 10.58 -2.10 23.13
N SER A 376 11.23 -3.25 23.30
CA SER A 376 12.55 -3.57 22.76
C SER A 376 12.69 -5.07 22.57
N ALA A 377 13.59 -5.47 21.67
CA ALA A 377 13.94 -6.86 21.39
C ALA A 377 14.54 -7.61 22.59
#